data_AF-C8XET8-F1
#
_entry.id   AF-C8XET8-F1
#
_cell.length_a   1.000
_cell.length_b   1.000
_cell.length_c   1.000
_cell.angle_alpha   90.00
_cell.angle_beta   90.00
_cell.angle_gamma   90.00
#
_symmetry.space_group_name_H-M   'P 1'
#
loop_
_entity.id
_entity.type
_entity.pdbx_description
1 polymer ?
#
loop_
_entity_poly.entity_id
_entity_poly.type
_entity_poly.pdbx_seq_one_letter_code
_entity_poly.pdbx_strand_id
1 'polypeptide(L)'
;MILALGAFVIAARYVPSLFGEDSAAKSALEILDTLLLVFIVVELLFAVRITIARRELIAEPFLLVGIIASIKEIVVLSVKAADEIGTGTSFSDAMWEVAVLGVLVILLGATALLLRRKEREPGEGDDSGPFRPDEAGDPAPE
;
A
#
# COMPACT_ATOMS: atom_id res chain seq x y z
N MET A 1 1.37 16.73 14.68
CA MET A 1 2.21 17.94 14.76
C MET A 1 3.59 17.72 14.16
N ILE A 2 4.36 16.70 14.59
CA ILE A 2 5.70 16.39 14.06
C ILE A 2 5.66 16.11 12.54
N LEU A 3 4.65 15.36 12.08
CA LEU A 3 4.43 15.08 10.66
C LEU A 3 4.20 16.34 9.82
N ALA A 4 3.32 17.22 10.29
CA ALA A 4 3.02 18.47 9.63
C ALA A 4 4.25 19.39 9.59
N LEU A 5 5.04 19.40 10.67
CA LEU A 5 6.28 20.17 10.73
C LEU A 5 7.35 19.61 9.78
N GLY A 6 7.48 18.28 9.69
CA GLY A 6 8.39 17.62 8.75
C GLY A 6 8.00 17.90 7.30
N ALA A 7 6.72 17.75 6.95
CA ALA A 7 6.20 18.08 5.63
C ALA A 7 6.41 19.57 5.30
N PHE A 8 6.22 20.46 6.28
CA PHE A 8 6.45 21.89 6.12
C PHE A 8 7.92 22.24 5.88
N VAL A 9 8.85 21.64 6.62
CA VAL A 9 10.30 21.86 6.43
C VAL A 9 10.76 21.34 5.07
N ILE A 10 10.24 20.18 4.66
CA ILE A 10 10.51 19.60 3.34
C ILE A 10 10.00 20.56 2.27
N ALA A 11 8.73 20.97 2.32
CA ALA A 11 8.15 21.91 1.35
C ALA A 11 8.89 23.26 1.30
N ALA A 12 9.28 23.81 2.45
CA ALA A 12 10.00 25.09 2.55
C ALA A 12 11.36 25.07 1.84
N ARG A 13 12.00 23.89 1.72
CA ARG A 13 13.31 23.76 1.06
C ARG A 13 13.25 23.88 -0.46
N TYR A 14 12.08 23.62 -1.06
CA TYR A 14 11.87 23.70 -2.51
C TYR A 14 11.27 25.04 -2.95
N VAL A 15 10.82 25.90 -2.02
CA VAL A 15 10.34 27.25 -2.34
C VAL A 15 11.40 28.08 -3.10
N PRO A 16 12.69 28.07 -2.74
CA PRO A 16 13.71 28.80 -3.49
C PRO A 16 13.97 28.25 -4.89
N SER A 17 13.81 26.93 -5.13
CA SER A 17 14.03 26.34 -6.46
C SER A 17 12.90 26.65 -7.46
N LEU A 18 11.77 27.17 -6.98
CA LEU A 18 10.68 27.69 -7.83
C LEU A 18 10.96 29.08 -8.40
N PHE A 19 11.91 29.81 -7.84
CA PHE A 19 12.28 31.16 -8.29
C PHE A 19 13.61 31.18 -9.04
N GLY A 20 14.25 30.02 -9.29
CA GLY A 20 15.48 29.90 -10.07
C GLY A 20 15.21 29.75 -11.57
N GLU A 21 16.17 30.15 -12.41
CA GLU A 21 16.11 30.17 -13.89
C GLU A 21 16.12 28.77 -14.57
N ASP A 22 15.69 27.72 -13.87
CA ASP A 22 15.58 26.37 -14.42
C ASP A 22 14.27 26.18 -15.23
N SER A 23 14.29 25.25 -16.18
CA SER A 23 13.10 24.84 -16.94
C SER A 23 11.96 24.50 -15.98
N ALA A 24 10.80 25.13 -16.16
CA ALA A 24 9.61 24.93 -15.33
C ALA A 24 9.21 23.44 -15.18
N ALA A 25 9.54 22.60 -16.17
CA ALA A 25 9.36 21.16 -16.10
C ALA A 25 10.20 20.53 -14.99
N LYS A 26 11.48 20.88 -14.88
CA LYS A 26 12.43 20.33 -13.90
C LYS A 26 12.03 20.69 -12.47
N SER A 27 11.63 21.93 -12.23
CA SER A 27 11.09 22.36 -10.93
C SER A 27 9.79 21.63 -10.57
N ALA A 28 8.91 21.37 -11.55
CA ALA A 28 7.69 20.59 -11.33
C ALA A 28 7.99 19.13 -10.97
N LEU A 29 9.03 18.51 -11.54
CA LEU A 29 9.47 17.15 -11.16
C LEU A 29 10.01 17.11 -9.74
N GLU A 30 10.78 18.13 -9.35
CA GLU A 30 11.34 18.23 -8.00
C GLU A 30 10.24 18.36 -6.94
N ILE A 31 9.21 19.16 -7.23
CA ILE A 31 8.01 19.25 -6.39
C ILE A 31 7.28 17.91 -6.35
N LEU A 32 7.06 17.26 -7.50
CA LEU A 32 6.34 16.00 -7.58
C LEU A 32 7.03 14.91 -6.75
N ASP A 33 8.36 14.76 -6.89
CA ASP A 33 9.15 13.80 -6.13
C ASP A 33 9.03 14.05 -4.62
N THR A 34 9.06 15.33 -4.23
CA THR A 34 8.91 15.76 -2.84
C THR A 34 7.51 15.47 -2.29
N LEU A 35 6.46 15.85 -3.01
CA LEU A 35 5.08 15.63 -2.60
C LEU A 35 4.78 14.14 -2.50
N LEU A 36 5.32 13.34 -3.43
CA LEU A 36 5.19 11.90 -3.45
C LEU A 36 5.98 11.23 -2.32
N LEU A 37 7.15 11.76 -1.94
CA LEU A 37 7.89 11.33 -0.76
C LEU A 37 7.09 11.62 0.53
N VAL A 38 6.53 12.82 0.66
CA VAL A 38 5.66 13.17 1.79
C VAL A 38 4.44 12.24 1.83
N PHE A 39 3.85 11.92 0.68
CA PHE A 39 2.74 10.99 0.58
C PHE A 39 3.11 9.60 1.09
N ILE A 40 4.25 9.01 0.68
CA ILE A 40 4.74 7.75 1.28
C ILE A 40 4.81 7.84 2.80
N VAL A 41 5.45 8.89 3.32
CA VAL A 41 5.71 9.01 4.76
C VAL A 41 4.40 9.12 5.53
N VAL A 42 3.44 9.89 5.04
CA VAL A 42 2.11 10.01 5.63
C VAL A 42 1.37 8.67 5.60
N GLU A 43 1.42 7.95 4.47
CA GLU A 43 0.77 6.64 4.31
C GLU A 43 1.37 5.59 5.24
N LEU A 44 2.70 5.52 5.32
CA LEU A 44 3.42 4.64 6.24
C LEU A 44 3.05 4.95 7.69
N LEU A 45 3.05 6.23 8.06
CA LEU A 45 2.72 6.61 9.44
C LEU A 45 1.27 6.34 9.79
N PHE A 46 0.36 6.39 8.81
CA PHE A 46 -1.02 5.93 9.00
C PHE A 46 -1.09 4.42 9.27
N ALA A 47 -0.41 3.58 8.47
CA ALA A 47 -0.35 2.14 8.70
C ALA A 47 0.34 1.78 10.03
N VAL A 48 1.42 2.47 10.38
CA VAL A 48 2.12 2.33 11.66
C VAL A 48 1.18 2.71 12.81
N ARG A 49 0.44 3.82 12.69
CA ARG A 49 -0.56 4.22 13.69
C ARG A 49 -1.60 3.14 13.90
N ILE A 50 -2.12 2.54 12.83
CA ILE A 50 -3.11 1.45 12.91
C ILE A 50 -2.50 0.22 13.59
N THR A 51 -1.27 -0.15 13.22
CA THR A 51 -0.56 -1.29 13.80
C THR A 51 -0.34 -1.10 15.30
N ILE A 52 0.11 0.09 15.72
CA ILE A 52 0.31 0.42 17.14
C ILE A 52 -1.03 0.39 17.90
N ALA A 53 -2.11 0.91 17.30
CA ALA A 53 -3.43 0.93 17.93
C ALA A 53 -4.00 -0.47 18.15
N ARG A 54 -3.69 -1.42 17.27
CA ARG A 54 -4.23 -2.79 17.32
C ARG A 54 -3.24 -3.82 17.89
N ARG A 55 -1.97 -3.45 18.11
CA ARG A 55 -0.87 -4.33 18.58
C ARG A 55 -0.69 -5.61 17.75
N GLU A 56 -1.13 -5.58 16.50
CA GLU A 56 -1.06 -6.71 15.59
C GLU A 56 -0.79 -6.17 14.18
N LEU A 57 0.12 -6.82 13.46
CA LEU A 57 0.40 -6.50 12.06
C LEU A 57 -0.75 -7.05 11.21
N ILE A 58 -1.82 -6.27 11.08
CA ILE A 58 -2.86 -6.58 10.11
C ILE A 58 -2.21 -6.44 8.74
N ALA A 59 -2.15 -7.55 8.01
CA ALA A 59 -1.48 -7.58 6.72
C ALA A 59 -2.19 -6.68 5.69
N GLU A 60 -3.51 -6.49 5.81
CA GLU A 60 -4.32 -5.67 4.91
C GLU A 60 -3.84 -4.19 4.77
N PRO A 61 -3.72 -3.39 5.84
CA PRO A 61 -3.20 -2.02 5.75
C PRO A 61 -1.73 -1.96 5.33
N PHE A 62 -0.90 -2.94 5.70
CA PHE A 62 0.51 -2.95 5.32
C PHE A 62 0.70 -3.25 3.81
N LEU A 63 -0.06 -4.22 3.28
CA LEU A 63 -0.10 -4.54 1.85
C LEU A 63 -0.58 -3.35 1.02
N LEU A 64 -1.60 -2.63 1.49
CA LEU A 64 -2.15 -1.47 0.80
C LEU A 64 -1.11 -0.35 0.70
N VAL A 65 -0.37 -0.07 1.78
CA VAL A 65 0.72 0.90 1.73
C VAL A 65 1.87 0.45 0.83
N GLY A 66 2.21 -0.84 0.81
CA GLY A 66 3.21 -1.38 -0.13
C GLY A 66 2.81 -1.19 -1.61
N ILE A 67 1.53 -1.39 -1.93
CA ILE A 67 0.98 -1.13 -3.27
C ILE A 67 1.08 0.36 -3.61
N ILE A 68 0.65 1.23 -2.72
CA ILE A 68 0.70 2.69 -2.93
C ILE A 68 2.15 3.18 -3.12
N ALA A 69 3.09 2.70 -2.29
CA ALA A 69 4.49 3.06 -2.39
C ALA A 69 5.10 2.64 -3.74
N SER A 70 4.76 1.43 -4.22
CA SER A 70 5.20 0.93 -5.52
C SER A 70 4.63 1.77 -6.67
N ILE A 71 3.35 2.14 -6.61
CA ILE A 71 2.71 3.01 -7.61
C ILE A 71 3.36 4.39 -7.64
N LYS A 72 3.70 4.96 -6.48
CA LYS A 72 4.38 6.25 -6.41
C LYS A 72 5.72 6.24 -7.14
N GLU A 73 6.51 5.19 -6.94
CA GLU A 73 7.82 5.05 -7.60
C GLU A 73 7.64 4.96 -9.13
N ILE A 74 6.65 4.21 -9.62
CA ILE A 74 6.29 4.14 -11.04
C ILE A 74 6.00 5.53 -11.61
N VAL A 75 5.23 6.36 -10.90
CA VAL A 75 4.90 7.73 -11.36
C VAL A 75 6.16 8.59 -11.44
N VAL A 76 6.97 8.67 -10.39
CA VAL A 76 8.21 9.48 -10.39
C VAL A 76 9.14 9.05 -11.52
N LEU A 77 9.35 7.74 -11.64
CA LEU A 77 10.28 7.17 -12.59
C LEU A 77 9.82 7.36 -14.03
N SER A 78 8.52 7.24 -14.30
CA SER A 78 7.95 7.47 -15.63
C SER A 78 8.15 8.91 -16.09
N VAL A 79 8.02 9.89 -15.19
CA VAL A 79 8.22 11.29 -15.56
C VAL A 79 9.72 11.62 -15.72
N LYS A 80 10.60 11.07 -14.87
CA LYS A 80 12.06 11.18 -15.06
C LYS A 80 12.50 10.57 -16.40
N ALA A 81 11.96 9.40 -16.74
CA ALA A 81 12.24 8.72 -18.02
C ALA A 81 11.75 9.52 -19.23
N ALA A 82 10.63 10.26 -19.11
CA ALA A 82 10.11 11.10 -20.17
C ALA A 82 11.04 12.28 -20.52
N ASP A 83 11.79 12.79 -19.54
CA ASP A 83 12.77 13.87 -19.73
C ASP A 83 14.05 13.36 -20.45
N GLU A 84 14.31 12.04 -20.41
CA GLU A 84 15.49 11.41 -21.00
C GLU A 84 15.26 10.84 -22.41
N ILE A 85 14.06 11.04 -22.98
CA ILE A 85 13.69 10.57 -24.32
C ILE A 85 14.67 11.16 -25.36
N GLY A 86 15.41 10.28 -26.04
CA GLY A 86 16.40 10.63 -27.07
C GLY A 86 17.85 10.26 -26.74
N THR A 87 18.13 9.85 -25.51
CA THR A 87 19.49 9.44 -25.07
C THR A 87 19.78 7.93 -25.21
N GLY A 88 18.77 7.13 -25.57
CA GLY A 88 18.87 5.74 -26.05
C GLY A 88 19.19 4.67 -25.02
N THR A 89 20.09 4.93 -24.06
CA THR A 89 20.54 3.90 -23.09
C THR A 89 19.78 3.97 -21.77
N SER A 90 19.56 5.19 -21.24
CA SER A 90 18.92 5.39 -19.93
C SER A 90 17.41 5.05 -19.93
N PHE A 91 16.74 5.26 -21.06
CA PHE A 91 15.31 4.96 -21.22
C PHE A 91 15.00 3.46 -21.08
N SER A 92 15.90 2.58 -21.54
CA SER A 92 15.72 1.12 -21.43
C SER A 92 15.82 0.64 -19.98
N ASP A 93 16.73 1.22 -19.20
CA ASP A 93 16.88 0.88 -17.78
C ASP A 93 15.66 1.35 -16.97
N ALA A 94 15.19 2.57 -17.21
CA ALA A 94 13.97 3.08 -16.59
C ALA A 94 12.74 2.22 -16.93
N MET A 95 12.64 1.72 -18.17
CA MET A 95 11.58 0.80 -18.59
C MET A 95 11.62 -0.51 -17.80
N TRP A 96 12.82 -1.06 -17.56
CA TRP A 96 12.99 -2.28 -16.79
C TRP A 96 12.59 -2.09 -15.32
N GLU A 97 12.98 -0.98 -14.73
CA GLU A 97 12.65 -0.68 -13.34
C GLU A 97 11.13 -0.45 -13.17
N VAL A 98 10.48 0.26 -14.10
CA VAL A 98 9.01 0.36 -14.15
C VAL A 98 8.36 -1.03 -14.30
N ALA A 99 8.91 -1.91 -15.13
CA ALA A 99 8.37 -3.26 -15.32
C ALA A 99 8.47 -4.10 -14.03
N VAL A 100 9.60 -4.03 -13.33
CA VAL A 100 9.81 -4.72 -12.03
C VAL A 100 8.82 -4.19 -10.98
N LEU A 101 8.64 -2.88 -10.90
CA LEU A 101 7.67 -2.26 -10.00
C LEU A 101 6.23 -2.66 -10.35
N GLY A 102 5.89 -2.75 -11.63
CA GLY A 102 4.59 -3.25 -12.10
C GLY A 102 4.32 -4.69 -11.67
N VAL A 103 5.33 -5.56 -11.80
CA VAL A 103 5.25 -6.95 -11.31
C VAL A 103 5.06 -6.99 -9.80
N LEU A 104 5.79 -6.17 -9.05
CA LEU A 104 5.66 -6.05 -7.60
C LEU A 104 4.23 -5.64 -7.20
N VAL A 105 3.65 -4.65 -7.87
CA VAL A 105 2.25 -4.21 -7.64
C VAL A 105 1.27 -5.37 -7.84
N ILE A 106 1.42 -6.14 -8.94
CA ILE A 106 0.56 -7.30 -9.22
C ILE A 106 0.72 -8.36 -8.12
N LEU A 107 1.95 -8.64 -7.68
CA LEU A 107 2.23 -9.63 -6.64
C LEU A 107 1.61 -9.23 -5.29
N LEU A 108 1.76 -7.96 -4.90
CA LEU A 108 1.15 -7.42 -3.69
C LEU A 108 -0.38 -7.43 -3.79
N GLY A 109 -0.94 -7.08 -4.94
CA GLY A 109 -2.38 -7.16 -5.22
C GLY A 109 -2.91 -8.60 -5.12
N ALA A 110 -2.21 -9.56 -5.70
CA ALA A 110 -2.56 -10.98 -5.61
C ALA A 110 -2.51 -11.46 -4.15
N THR A 111 -1.47 -11.07 -3.40
CA THR A 111 -1.35 -11.40 -1.96
C THR A 111 -2.51 -10.82 -1.16
N ALA A 112 -2.90 -9.57 -1.42
CA ALA A 112 -4.04 -8.93 -0.78
C ALA A 112 -5.38 -9.63 -1.12
N LEU A 113 -5.56 -10.06 -2.37
CA LEU A 113 -6.74 -10.83 -2.77
C LEU A 113 -6.80 -12.20 -2.09
N LEU A 114 -5.69 -12.91 -2.01
CA LEU A 114 -5.62 -14.21 -1.33
C LEU A 114 -5.94 -14.10 0.15
N LEU A 115 -5.42 -13.06 0.81
CA LEU A 115 -5.71 -12.81 2.22
C LEU A 115 -7.20 -12.52 2.46
N ARG A 116 -7.81 -11.69 1.62
CA ARG A 116 -9.26 -11.40 1.65
C ARG A 116 -10.14 -12.61 1.36
N ARG A 117 -9.61 -13.60 0.62
CA ARG A 117 -10.34 -14.83 0.30
C ARG A 117 -10.31 -15.79 1.50
N LYS A 118 -9.19 -15.88 2.20
CA LYS A 118 -9.02 -16.71 3.41
C LYS A 118 -9.85 -16.19 4.59
N GLU A 119 -9.99 -14.88 4.75
CA GLU A 119 -10.89 -14.28 5.77
C GLU A 119 -12.37 -14.50 5.46
N ARG A 120 -12.71 -14.91 4.23
CA ARG A 120 -14.07 -15.16 3.76
C ARG A 120 -14.52 -16.61 3.84
N GLU A 121 -13.66 -17.55 4.22
CA GLU A 121 -14.08 -18.90 4.62
C GLU A 121 -14.68 -18.78 6.04
N PRO A 122 -16.02 -18.79 6.18
CA PRO A 122 -16.66 -18.72 7.49
C PRO A 122 -16.21 -19.94 8.28
N GLY A 123 -16.07 -19.79 9.60
CA GLY A 123 -15.87 -20.93 10.48
C GLY A 123 -16.82 -22.05 10.09
N GLU A 124 -16.23 -23.21 9.80
CA GLU A 124 -16.92 -24.47 9.62
C GLU A 124 -18.06 -24.54 10.64
N GLY A 125 -19.29 -24.54 10.13
CA GLY A 125 -20.44 -24.91 10.93
C GLY A 125 -20.28 -26.37 11.30
N ASP A 126 -19.63 -26.66 12.43
CA ASP A 126 -19.73 -27.96 13.06
C ASP A 126 -20.99 -27.98 13.93
N ASP A 127 -22.09 -28.18 13.22
CA ASP A 127 -23.15 -29.14 13.53
C ASP A 127 -23.36 -29.52 15.01
N SER A 128 -23.86 -28.59 15.83
CA SER A 128 -24.67 -28.98 16.99
C SER A 128 -26.08 -29.33 16.48
N GLY A 129 -26.20 -30.47 15.80
CA GLY A 129 -27.50 -31.09 15.54
C GLY A 129 -28.26 -31.24 16.87
N PRO A 130 -29.59 -31.08 16.90
CA PRO A 130 -30.35 -31.18 18.13
C PRO A 130 -30.24 -32.61 18.67
N PHE A 131 -29.42 -32.81 19.71
CA PHE A 131 -29.44 -34.06 20.46
C PHE A 131 -30.82 -34.19 21.11
N ARG A 132 -31.61 -35.11 20.59
CA ARG A 132 -32.87 -35.57 21.17
C ARG A 132 -32.53 -36.66 22.18
N PRO A 133 -32.71 -36.44 23.50
CA PRO A 133 -32.71 -37.55 24.44
C PRO A 133 -34.04 -38.29 24.24
N ASP A 134 -33.95 -39.40 23.51
CA ASP A 134 -34.96 -40.44 23.50
C ASP A 134 -34.99 -41.13 24.87
N GLU A 135 -35.55 -40.49 25.90
CA GLU A 135 -35.80 -41.14 27.19
C GLU A 135 -37.03 -40.55 27.89
N ALA A 136 -38.22 -40.95 27.45
CA ALA A 136 -39.41 -40.91 28.29
C ALA A 136 -40.50 -41.84 27.71
N GLY A 137 -40.27 -43.14 27.78
CA GLY A 137 -41.31 -44.10 27.44
C GLY A 137 -40.83 -45.53 27.40
N ASP A 138 -40.68 -46.15 28.58
CA ASP A 138 -41.31 -47.46 28.82
C ASP A 138 -41.31 -47.82 30.32
N PRO A 139 -42.45 -47.83 31.03
CA PRO A 139 -42.58 -48.62 32.24
C PRO A 139 -42.84 -50.08 31.85
N ALA A 140 -41.84 -50.94 32.07
CA ALA A 140 -41.96 -52.39 31.95
C ALA A 140 -42.97 -52.96 32.98
N PRO A 141 -43.66 -54.07 32.65
CA PRO A 141 -44.79 -54.57 33.41
C PRO A 141 -44.34 -55.43 34.59
N GLU A 142 -44.95 -55.26 35.77
CA GLU A 142 -45.39 -56.31 36.72
C GLU A 142 -46.44 -55.75 37.70
#